data_AF-A0A653BSQ4-F1
#
_entry.id   AF-A0A653BSQ4-F1
#
_cell.length_a   1.000
_cell.length_b   1.000
_cell.length_c   1.000
_cell.angle_alpha   90.00
_cell.angle_beta   90.00
_cell.angle_gamma   90.00
#
_symmetry.space_group_name_H-M   'P 1'
#
loop_
_entity.id
_entity.type
_entity.pdbx_description
1 polymer ?
#
loop_
_entity_poly.entity_id
_entity_poly.type
_entity_poly.pdbx_seq_one_letter_code
_entity_poly.pdbx_strand_id
1 'polypeptide(L)'
;MTSEGFLTAQKNFVQSCAAYCLICYLIQVKDRHNGNILLKSDGHLIHIDFGFILSASPKNLGFEKSPFKLTSEFVEVMGGEQSDMFEYFKILILRGLIAARKHHAMIVTLVEIMRSG
;
A
#
# COMPACT_ATOMS: atom_id res chain seq x y z
N MET A 1 7.42 -0.40 -24.80
CA MET A 1 6.47 -1.42 -24.30
C MET A 1 5.07 -0.84 -24.43
N THR A 2 4.29 -1.25 -25.42
CA THR A 2 2.96 -0.65 -25.72
C THR A 2 1.86 -1.71 -25.89
N SER A 3 2.10 -2.96 -25.47
CA SER A 3 1.07 -4.00 -25.57
C SER A 3 -0.06 -3.70 -24.60
N GLU A 4 -1.29 -3.99 -25.02
CA GLU A 4 -2.50 -3.82 -24.19
C GLU A 4 -2.39 -4.59 -22.86
N GLY A 5 -1.79 -5.79 -22.90
CA GLY A 5 -1.53 -6.59 -21.70
C GLY A 5 -0.59 -5.90 -20.71
N PHE A 6 0.49 -5.26 -21.20
CA PHE A 6 1.38 -4.50 -20.33
C PHE A 6 0.69 -3.30 -19.70
N LEU A 7 -0.04 -2.51 -20.49
CA LEU A 7 -0.75 -1.32 -19.99
C LEU A 7 -1.80 -1.69 -18.92
N THR A 8 -2.50 -2.80 -19.13
CA THR A 8 -3.47 -3.33 -18.16
C THR A 8 -2.78 -3.78 -16.87
N ALA A 9 -1.71 -4.57 -16.98
CA ALA A 9 -0.96 -5.03 -15.82
C ALA A 9 -0.31 -3.88 -15.03
N GLN A 10 0.24 -2.89 -15.73
CA GLN A 10 0.84 -1.69 -15.13
C GLN A 10 -0.21 -0.86 -14.38
N LYS A 11 -1.42 -0.70 -14.95
CA LYS A 11 -2.53 -0.02 -14.27
C LYS A 11 -2.97 -0.77 -13.02
N ASN A 12 -3.07 -2.09 -13.08
CA ASN A 12 -3.40 -2.94 -11.94
C ASN A 12 -2.34 -2.83 -10.83
N PHE A 13 -1.06 -2.81 -11.22
CA PHE A 13 0.07 -2.58 -10.32
C PHE A 13 -0.07 -1.23 -9.60
N VAL A 14 -0.31 -0.15 -10.34
CA VAL A 14 -0.46 1.21 -9.77
C VAL A 14 -1.64 1.28 -8.80
N GLN A 15 -2.79 0.72 -9.16
CA GLN A 15 -3.99 0.75 -8.33
C GLN A 15 -3.83 -0.04 -7.03
N SER A 16 -3.30 -1.26 -7.12
CA SER A 16 -3.05 -2.11 -5.95
C SER A 16 -1.94 -1.53 -5.06
N CYS A 17 -0.86 -1.01 -5.65
CA CYS A 17 0.21 -0.31 -4.94
C CYS A 17 -0.37 0.87 -4.14
N ALA A 18 -1.15 1.75 -4.77
CA ALA A 18 -1.77 2.89 -4.09
C ALA A 18 -2.68 2.45 -2.93
N ALA A 19 -3.49 1.41 -3.13
CA ALA A 19 -4.37 0.88 -2.10
C ALA A 19 -3.57 0.34 -0.89
N TYR A 20 -2.52 -0.44 -1.12
CA TYR A 20 -1.70 -0.99 -0.04
C TYR A 20 -0.83 0.07 0.65
N CYS A 21 -0.34 1.10 -0.06
CA CYS A 21 0.29 2.26 0.56
C CYS A 21 -0.63 2.90 1.62
N LEU A 22 -1.90 3.11 1.27
CA LEU A 22 -2.89 3.71 2.17
C LEU A 22 -3.18 2.81 3.36
N ILE A 23 -3.38 1.51 3.14
CA ILE A 23 -3.63 0.53 4.21
C ILE A 23 -2.45 0.48 5.18
N CYS A 24 -1.24 0.34 4.65
CA CYS A 24 -0.03 0.31 5.44
C CYS A 24 0.14 1.58 6.28
N TYR A 25 -0.09 2.75 5.66
CA TYR A 25 -0.01 4.04 6.35
C TYR A 25 -1.07 4.20 7.46
N LEU A 26 -2.33 3.89 7.18
CA LEU A 26 -3.44 4.11 8.12
C LEU A 26 -3.42 3.12 9.29
N ILE A 27 -3.11 1.85 9.02
CA ILE A 27 -3.16 0.76 10.01
C ILE A 27 -1.78 0.48 10.61
N GLN A 28 -0.73 1.19 10.17
CA GLN A 28 0.65 1.01 10.62
C GLN A 28 1.08 -0.46 10.50
N VAL A 29 0.87 -1.04 9.32
CA VAL A 29 1.34 -2.40 9.01
C VAL A 29 2.87 -2.38 9.05
N LYS A 30 3.45 -3.32 9.78
CA LYS A 30 4.91 -3.46 9.96
C LYS A 30 5.43 -4.66 9.19
N ASP A 31 6.75 -4.82 9.20
CA ASP A 31 7.44 -5.97 8.59
C ASP A 31 7.09 -6.15 7.10
N ARG A 32 7.13 -5.06 6.33
CA ARG A 32 6.86 -5.07 4.89
C ARG A 32 8.16 -5.27 4.11
N HIS A 33 8.44 -6.51 3.77
CA HIS A 33 9.57 -6.94 2.93
C HIS A 33 9.08 -7.69 1.68
N ASN A 34 9.96 -7.95 0.71
CA ASN A 34 9.60 -8.58 -0.57
C ASN A 34 8.90 -9.94 -0.40
N GLY A 35 9.24 -10.73 0.63
CA GLY A 35 8.52 -11.99 0.95
C GLY A 35 7.04 -11.82 1.32
N ASN A 36 6.61 -10.62 1.74
CA ASN A 36 5.24 -10.31 2.16
C ASN A 36 4.46 -9.55 1.08
N ILE A 37 5.06 -9.32 -0.08
CA ILE A 37 4.47 -8.57 -1.21
C ILE A 37 4.49 -9.49 -2.43
N LEU A 38 3.34 -10.07 -2.74
CA LEU A 38 3.16 -10.93 -3.90
C LEU A 38 2.78 -10.10 -5.13
N LEU A 39 3.18 -10.58 -6.30
CA LEU A 39 2.73 -10.06 -7.59
C LEU A 39 1.87 -11.12 -8.28
N LYS A 40 0.61 -10.78 -8.56
CA LYS A 40 -0.31 -11.64 -9.30
C LYS A 40 -0.01 -11.58 -10.79
N SER A 41 -0.37 -12.63 -11.53
CA SER A 41 -0.16 -12.74 -12.98
C SER A 41 -0.84 -11.64 -13.81
N ASP A 42 -1.84 -10.95 -13.26
CA ASP A 42 -2.53 -9.83 -13.89
C ASP A 42 -1.95 -8.45 -13.50
N GLY A 43 -0.83 -8.42 -12.77
CA GLY A 43 -0.12 -7.21 -12.37
C GLY A 43 -0.50 -6.63 -11.01
N HIS A 44 -1.47 -7.18 -10.28
CA HIS A 44 -1.80 -6.69 -8.93
C HIS A 44 -0.73 -7.06 -7.91
N LEU A 45 -0.34 -6.10 -7.07
CA LEU A 45 0.32 -6.35 -5.80
C LEU A 45 -0.69 -6.90 -4.79
N ILE A 46 -0.27 -7.88 -3.99
CA ILE A 46 -1.04 -8.45 -2.88
C ILE A 46 -0.12 -8.51 -1.66
N HIS A 47 -0.45 -7.77 -0.61
CA HIS A 47 0.26 -7.90 0.66
C HIS A 47 -0.34 -9.05 1.46
N ILE A 48 0.52 -9.88 2.03
CA ILE A 48 0.17 -11.01 2.90
C ILE A 48 0.79 -10.85 4.29
N ASP A 49 0.42 -11.72 5.22
CA ASP A 49 0.95 -11.76 6.58
C ASP A 49 0.83 -10.43 7.32
N PHE A 50 -0.34 -10.14 7.89
CA PHE A 50 -0.59 -8.92 8.67
C PHE A 50 -0.37 -9.14 10.18
N GLY A 51 0.55 -10.03 10.56
CA GLY A 51 0.81 -10.39 11.96
C GLY A 51 1.25 -9.23 12.86
N PHE A 52 1.71 -8.12 12.27
CA PHE A 52 2.17 -6.92 12.99
C PHE A 52 1.48 -5.66 12.47
N ILE A 53 0.44 -5.23 13.17
CA ILE A 53 -0.32 -4.00 12.87
C ILE A 53 -0.41 -3.11 14.11
N LEU A 54 -0.48 -1.79 13.92
CA LEU A 54 -0.66 -0.82 15.01
C LEU A 54 0.41 -0.98 16.13
N SER A 55 -0.05 -1.10 17.38
CA SER A 55 0.75 -1.31 18.59
C SER A 55 1.13 -2.77 18.86
N ALA A 56 0.62 -3.73 18.07
CA ALA A 56 1.02 -5.13 18.14
C ALA A 56 2.38 -5.29 17.46
N SER A 57 3.43 -4.86 18.16
CA SER A 57 4.82 -4.93 17.73
C SER A 57 5.60 -5.64 18.82
N PRO A 58 6.48 -6.59 18.50
CA PRO A 58 7.42 -7.12 19.48
C PRO A 58 8.21 -5.95 20.08
N LYS A 59 8.04 -5.72 21.38
CA LYS A 59 8.86 -4.76 22.13
C LYS A 59 10.32 -5.20 21.95
N ASN A 60 11.13 -4.44 21.21
CA ASN A 60 12.61 -4.52 21.07
C ASN A 60 13.20 -4.70 19.67
N LEU A 61 12.39 -4.73 18.59
CA LEU A 61 12.95 -4.66 17.24
C LEU A 61 12.79 -3.24 16.72
N GLY A 62 13.90 -2.59 16.35
CA GLY A 62 13.92 -1.26 15.76
C GLY A 62 13.26 -1.23 14.38
N PHE A 63 11.94 -1.42 14.35
CA PHE A 63 11.14 -1.39 13.13
C PHE A 63 11.31 -0.03 12.46
N GLU A 64 11.61 -0.05 11.16
CA GLU A 64 11.67 1.12 10.29
C GLU A 64 10.45 2.02 10.56
N LYS A 65 10.68 3.33 10.70
CA LYS A 65 9.60 4.31 10.92
C LYS A 65 8.62 4.41 9.74
N SER A 66 8.96 3.84 8.58
CA SER A 66 8.15 3.95 7.37
C SER A 66 7.18 2.76 7.26
N PRO A 67 5.86 2.99 7.36
CA PRO A 67 4.86 1.91 7.24
C PRO A 67 4.78 1.30 5.83
N PHE A 68 5.31 1.99 4.81
CA PHE A 68 5.44 1.48 3.45
C PHE A 68 6.70 2.08 2.80
N LYS A 69 7.41 1.29 1.99
CA LYS A 69 8.59 1.72 1.25
C LYS A 69 8.23 1.76 -0.23
N LEU A 70 7.91 2.95 -0.75
CA LEU A 70 7.81 3.14 -2.19
C LEU A 70 9.24 3.09 -2.75
N THR A 71 9.60 1.96 -3.33
CA THR A 71 10.97 1.74 -3.82
C THR A 71 11.16 2.37 -5.19
N SER A 72 12.42 2.65 -5.56
CA SER A 72 12.75 3.16 -6.90
C SER A 72 12.30 2.22 -8.00
N GLU A 73 12.37 0.90 -7.78
CA GLU A 73 11.94 -0.12 -8.73
C GLU A 73 10.43 -0.06 -8.96
N PHE A 74 9.63 0.25 -7.93
CA PHE A 74 8.19 0.43 -8.10
C PHE A 74 7.88 1.67 -8.95
N VAL A 75 8.63 2.74 -8.75
CA VAL A 75 8.50 3.97 -9.57
C VAL A 75 8.92 3.71 -11.01
N GLU A 76 9.97 2.91 -11.24
CA GLU A 76 10.37 2.48 -12.58
C GLU A 76 9.29 1.65 -13.28
N VAL A 77 8.59 0.75 -12.58
CA VAL A 77 7.45 0.01 -13.14
C VAL A 77 6.32 0.97 -13.56
N MET A 78 6.14 2.09 -12.87
CA MET A 78 5.19 3.13 -13.26
C MET A 78 5.69 3.94 -14.49
N GLY A 79 6.97 3.86 -14.84
CA GLY A 79 7.57 4.62 -15.94
C GLY A 79 8.37 5.84 -15.47
N GLY A 80 8.68 5.93 -14.18
CA GLY A 80 9.48 7.01 -13.59
C GLY A 80 8.64 8.12 -12.94
N GLU A 81 9.30 9.02 -12.22
CA GLU A 81 8.66 10.10 -11.43
C GLU A 81 7.87 11.11 -12.27
N GLN A 82 8.19 11.23 -13.56
CA GLN A 82 7.52 12.15 -14.50
C GLN A 82 6.48 11.43 -15.38
N SER A 83 6.17 10.17 -15.09
CA SER A 83 5.22 9.38 -15.89
C SER A 83 3.76 9.68 -15.53
N ASP A 84 2.87 9.49 -16.50
CA ASP A 84 1.42 9.58 -16.31
C ASP A 84 0.91 8.60 -15.25
N MET A 85 1.50 7.41 -15.15
CA MET A 85 1.12 6.40 -14.17
C MET A 85 1.58 6.76 -12.76
N PHE A 86 2.72 7.44 -12.60
CA PHE A 86 3.14 7.97 -11.29
C PHE A 86 2.26 9.16 -10.87
N GLU A 87 1.86 10.02 -11.80
CA GLU A 87 0.86 11.06 -11.52
C GLU A 87 -0.49 10.45 -11.11
N TYR A 88 -0.93 9.43 -11.85
CA TYR A 88 -2.14 8.68 -11.52
C TYR A 88 -2.06 8.01 -10.14
N PHE A 89 -0.91 7.43 -9.77
CA PHE A 89 -0.65 6.92 -8.42
C PHE A 89 -0.85 8.00 -7.35
N LYS A 90 -0.27 9.19 -7.52
CA LYS A 90 -0.45 10.31 -6.56
C LYS A 90 -1.91 10.73 -6.43
N ILE A 91 -2.64 10.79 -7.55
CA ILE A 91 -4.08 11.09 -7.54
C ILE A 91 -4.86 10.03 -6.75
N LEU A 92 -4.54 8.74 -6.92
CA LEU A 92 -5.18 7.66 -6.16
C LEU A 92 -4.89 7.77 -4.66
N ILE A 93 -3.65 8.06 -4.27
CA ILE A 93 -3.29 8.30 -2.86
C ILE A 93 -4.12 9.45 -2.28
N LEU A 94 -4.18 10.59 -2.97
CA LEU A 94 -4.95 11.76 -2.50
C LEU A 94 -6.44 11.44 -2.34
N ARG A 95 -7.04 10.82 -3.36
CA ARG A 95 -8.46 10.43 -3.33
C ARG A 95 -8.74 9.43 -2.22
N GLY A 96 -7.87 8.45 -2.04
CA GLY A 96 -7.97 7.46 -0.99
C GLY A 96 -7.87 8.06 0.41
N LEU A 97 -6.95 9.00 0.65
CA LEU A 97 -6.86 9.73 1.92
C LEU A 97 -8.10 10.59 2.19
N ILE A 98 -8.63 11.28 1.19
CA ILE A 98 -9.86 12.06 1.32
C ILE A 98 -11.04 11.15 1.70
N ALA A 99 -11.17 10.00 1.03
CA ALA A 99 -12.19 9.02 1.33
C ALA A 99 -12.02 8.42 2.74
N ALA A 100 -10.80 8.03 3.11
CA ALA A 100 -10.48 7.53 4.45
C ALA A 100 -10.84 8.56 5.53
N ARG A 101 -10.54 9.85 5.32
CA ARG A 101 -10.94 10.94 6.23
C ARG A 101 -12.46 11.06 6.37
N LYS A 102 -13.21 10.93 5.27
CA LYS A 102 -14.68 10.93 5.31
C LYS A 102 -15.25 9.76 6.13
N HIS A 103 -14.56 8.63 6.13
CA HIS A 103 -14.97 7.40 6.81
C HIS A 103 -14.17 7.08 8.10
N HIS A 104 -13.41 8.05 8.62
CA HIS A 104 -12.45 7.82 9.70
C HIS A 104 -13.10 7.23 10.97
N ALA A 105 -14.32 7.64 11.30
CA ALA A 105 -15.04 7.14 12.47
C ALA A 105 -15.17 5.62 12.45
N MET A 106 -15.54 5.02 11.31
CA MET A 106 -15.64 3.56 11.18
C MET A 106 -14.28 2.88 11.29
N ILE A 107 -13.24 3.47 10.70
CA ILE A 107 -11.87 2.94 10.76
C ILE A 107 -11.37 2.92 12.21
N VAL A 108 -11.58 4.01 12.94
CA VAL A 108 -11.21 4.13 14.36
C VAL A 108 -11.99 3.13 15.20
N THR A 109 -13.30 2.99 15.00
CA THR A 109 -14.13 2.02 15.74
C THR A 109 -13.64 0.59 15.53
N LEU A 110 -13.29 0.19 14.29
CA LEU A 110 -12.74 -1.15 14.03
C LEU A 110 -11.44 -1.38 14.80
N VAL A 111 -10.55 -0.38 14.80
CA VAL A 111 -9.28 -0.43 15.54
C VAL A 111 -9.51 -0.52 17.06
N GLU A 112 -10.48 0.21 17.59
CA GLU A 112 -10.83 0.17 19.02
C GLU A 112 -11.35 -1.20 19.43
N ILE A 113 -12.25 -1.81 18.64
CA ILE A 113 -12.75 -3.16 18.88
C ILE A 113 -11.59 -4.16 18.90
N MET A 114 -10.68 -4.07 17.92
CA MET A 114 -9.49 -4.94 17.84
C MET A 114 -8.50 -4.77 19.00
N ARG A 115 -8.55 -3.64 19.73
CA ARG A 115 -7.75 -3.42 20.94
C ARG A 115 -8.40 -3.98 22.20
N SER A 116 -9.73 -4.08 22.21
CA SER A 116 -10.51 -4.54 23.37
C SER A 116 -10.77 -6.04 23.42
N GLY A 117 -10.47 -6.76 22.33
CA GLY A 117 -10.43 -8.23 22.28
C GLY A 117 -9.03 -8.75 22.54
#